data_AF-A0AAV2PZA0-F1
#
_entry.id   AF-A0AAV2PZA0-F1
#
_cell.length_a   1.000
_cell.length_b   1.000
_cell.length_c   1.000
_cell.angle_alpha   90.00
_cell.angle_beta   90.00
_cell.angle_gamma   90.00
#
_symmetry.space_group_name_H-M   'P 1'
#
loop_
_entity.id
_entity.type
_entity.pdbx_description
1 polymer ?
#
loop_
_entity_poly.entity_id
_entity_poly.type
_entity_poly.pdbx_seq_one_letter_code
_entity_poly.pdbx_strand_id
1 'polypeptide(L)'
;MVWKGFEEDPKLPQRTSLGNIGHKIVLKTNFFPVTIKNTNKDLVHYDVAIRQGERGEVSLPKKKRMIIFQTLMTAYPHVFKNYQLAFDQEKNAYCVDTIPQLSRAGGQTFPVDVPEESGRTTQFQVKIIKVNQANLKELVKALKEAKGEMPSTIFQMLEVMFRYTPSTRFQKVGRCNFFPQHGEFGPSYDIGGGKEGVVGFFGSLRPAVWKNGSILLNIDVAHTAFYKEQMVLDFLKETMNFRENDFKQAFDPGKRKRILRELRNLKIKVTHSPVPRTYKISDIGEAGADRQTFPITDEATGKTSSCTVQNYFKQRYNINLKYPKLNCLKVGPVARNIYIPIEFCKIIRGQKVLKKLNDRETATFIRQTAVPPRTRLQQIQNIVRENKFNTDPVMKALEFTIADT
;
A
#
# COMPACT_ATOMS: atom_id res chain seq x y z
N MET A 1 19.66 -27.64 17.38
CA MET A 1 18.45 -28.30 16.83
C MET A 1 18.38 -27.97 15.34
N VAL A 2 18.86 -28.86 14.50
CA VAL A 2 18.67 -28.77 13.04
C VAL A 2 17.25 -29.27 12.80
N TRP A 3 16.37 -28.43 12.25
CA TRP A 3 15.09 -28.89 11.76
C TRP A 3 15.36 -29.92 10.65
N LYS A 4 15.21 -31.20 10.95
CA LYS A 4 15.07 -32.23 9.91
C LYS A 4 13.75 -31.92 9.20
N GLY A 5 13.83 -31.42 7.97
CA GLY A 5 12.64 -31.30 7.12
C GLY A 5 11.95 -32.66 7.01
N PHE A 6 10.63 -32.64 6.82
CA PHE A 6 9.90 -33.87 6.49
C PHE A 6 10.47 -34.46 5.20
N GLU A 7 10.77 -35.77 5.20
CA GLU A 7 11.34 -36.49 4.05
C GLU A 7 10.35 -36.62 2.87
N GLU A 8 9.05 -36.44 3.13
CA GLU A 8 8.00 -36.38 2.12
C GLU A 8 6.98 -35.30 2.52
N ASP A 9 6.61 -34.41 1.58
CA ASP A 9 5.48 -33.51 1.78
C ASP A 9 4.19 -34.37 1.81
N PRO A 10 3.49 -34.50 2.95
CA PRO A 10 2.34 -35.38 3.05
C PRO A 10 1.22 -34.90 2.13
N LYS A 11 0.73 -35.77 1.25
CA LYS A 11 -0.41 -35.47 0.38
C LYS A 11 -1.66 -35.22 1.23
N LEU A 12 -2.32 -34.09 1.00
CA LEU A 12 -3.58 -33.75 1.66
C LEU A 12 -4.67 -34.79 1.30
N PRO A 13 -5.50 -35.23 2.27
CA PRO A 13 -6.55 -36.20 2.01
C PRO A 13 -7.60 -35.63 1.03
N GLN A 14 -8.02 -36.46 0.08
CA GLN A 14 -9.06 -36.08 -0.88
C GLN A 14 -10.46 -36.24 -0.25
N ARG A 15 -11.38 -35.33 -0.61
CA ARG A 15 -12.79 -35.44 -0.22
C ARG A 15 -13.40 -36.69 -0.83
N THR A 16 -13.92 -37.58 -0.01
CA THR A 16 -14.53 -38.85 -0.44
C THR A 16 -15.99 -38.71 -0.86
N SER A 17 -16.77 -37.85 -0.20
CA SER A 17 -18.20 -37.64 -0.50
C SER A 17 -18.74 -36.28 -0.04
N LEU A 18 -19.97 -35.97 -0.43
CA LEU A 18 -20.75 -34.84 0.10
C LEU A 18 -21.60 -35.29 1.29
N GLY A 19 -21.83 -34.40 2.25
CA GLY A 19 -22.68 -34.68 3.41
C GLY A 19 -24.17 -34.66 3.06
N ASN A 20 -24.94 -35.59 3.62
CA ASN A 20 -26.37 -35.80 3.31
C ASN A 20 -27.31 -35.63 4.53
N ILE A 21 -26.77 -35.26 5.69
CA ILE A 21 -27.51 -35.14 6.95
C ILE A 21 -27.97 -33.68 7.14
N GLY A 22 -29.15 -33.48 7.73
CA GLY A 22 -29.67 -32.17 8.13
C GLY A 22 -30.69 -31.58 7.16
N HIS A 23 -31.39 -30.52 7.60
CA HIS A 23 -32.36 -29.82 6.77
C HIS A 23 -31.66 -28.95 5.72
N LYS A 24 -32.13 -29.04 4.47
CA LYS A 24 -31.62 -28.22 3.37
C LYS A 24 -32.03 -26.76 3.57
N ILE A 25 -31.08 -25.84 3.45
CA ILE A 25 -31.28 -24.39 3.50
C ILE A 25 -30.64 -23.73 2.29
N VAL A 26 -31.30 -22.69 1.77
CA VAL A 26 -30.75 -21.86 0.69
C VAL A 26 -29.89 -20.76 1.29
N LEU A 27 -28.64 -20.66 0.84
CA LEU A 27 -27.68 -19.66 1.30
C LEU A 27 -27.24 -18.74 0.16
N LYS A 28 -26.97 -17.50 0.52
CA LYS A 28 -26.18 -16.58 -0.31
C LYS A 28 -24.79 -16.45 0.29
N THR A 29 -23.79 -16.38 -0.55
CA THR A 29 -22.41 -16.19 -0.15
C THR A 29 -21.88 -14.90 -0.77
N ASN A 30 -20.70 -14.49 -0.33
CA ASN A 30 -19.96 -13.36 -0.88
C ASN A 30 -18.99 -13.78 -1.99
N PHE A 31 -19.29 -14.90 -2.66
CA PHE A 31 -18.56 -15.41 -3.80
C PHE A 31 -19.30 -15.12 -5.10
N PHE A 32 -18.63 -14.43 -6.01
CA PHE A 32 -19.16 -14.05 -7.31
C PHE A 32 -18.53 -14.95 -8.39
N PRO A 33 -19.32 -15.74 -9.13
CA PRO A 33 -18.79 -16.57 -10.22
C PRO A 33 -18.06 -15.75 -11.28
N VAL A 34 -16.90 -16.26 -11.71
CA VAL A 34 -16.13 -15.72 -12.84
C VAL A 34 -16.37 -16.62 -14.06
N THR A 35 -16.97 -16.06 -15.09
CA THR A 35 -17.12 -16.70 -16.40
C THR A 35 -15.86 -16.45 -17.23
N ILE A 36 -15.26 -17.53 -17.71
CA ILE A 36 -14.11 -17.52 -18.63
C ILE A 36 -14.66 -17.72 -20.04
N LYS A 37 -14.61 -16.69 -20.90
CA LYS A 37 -15.15 -16.77 -22.26
C LYS A 37 -14.21 -17.49 -23.23
N ASN A 38 -12.90 -17.31 -23.03
CA ASN A 38 -11.88 -17.93 -23.86
C ASN A 38 -10.79 -18.54 -22.96
N THR A 39 -10.57 -19.84 -23.12
CA THR A 39 -9.55 -20.58 -22.35
C THR A 39 -8.22 -20.65 -23.08
N ASN A 40 -8.17 -20.36 -24.37
CA ASN A 40 -6.96 -20.40 -25.18
C ASN A 40 -6.22 -19.05 -25.07
N LYS A 41 -5.75 -18.76 -23.87
CA LYS A 41 -5.00 -17.55 -23.54
C LYS A 41 -3.67 -17.93 -22.93
N ASP A 42 -2.59 -17.38 -23.47
CA ASP A 42 -1.26 -17.55 -22.91
C ASP A 42 -1.03 -16.48 -21.85
N LEU A 43 -0.81 -16.90 -20.61
CA LEU A 43 -0.36 -16.03 -19.53
C LEU A 43 1.15 -16.03 -19.53
N VAL A 44 1.74 -14.85 -19.67
CA VAL A 44 3.19 -14.68 -19.78
C VAL A 44 3.72 -14.02 -18.53
N HIS A 45 4.76 -14.61 -17.95
CA HIS A 45 5.48 -14.09 -16.78
C HIS A 45 6.76 -13.38 -17.22
N TYR A 46 6.91 -12.17 -16.70
CA TYR A 46 8.09 -11.35 -16.84
C TYR A 46 8.73 -11.09 -15.47
N ASP A 47 10.05 -11.24 -15.38
CA ASP A 47 10.85 -10.73 -14.27
C ASP A 47 11.14 -9.24 -14.49
N VAL A 48 11.06 -8.46 -13.41
CA VAL A 48 11.25 -7.00 -13.39
C VAL A 48 12.32 -6.64 -12.37
N ALA A 49 13.47 -6.18 -12.86
CA ALA A 49 14.57 -5.69 -12.04
C ALA A 49 14.70 -4.17 -12.13
N ILE A 50 14.68 -3.48 -10.99
CA ILE A 50 14.81 -2.01 -10.90
C ILE A 50 16.16 -1.66 -10.27
N ARG A 51 16.97 -0.86 -10.99
CA ARG A 51 18.32 -0.43 -10.63
C ARG A 51 18.43 1.10 -10.64
N GLN A 52 19.41 1.65 -9.94
CA GLN A 52 19.66 3.10 -9.86
C GLN A 52 21.15 3.42 -10.03
N GLY A 53 21.54 4.00 -11.17
CA GLY A 53 22.94 4.25 -11.53
C GLY A 53 23.76 2.95 -11.69
N GLU A 54 25.05 3.00 -11.37
CA GLU A 54 25.95 1.82 -11.35
C GLU A 54 25.70 0.87 -10.17
N ARG A 55 24.87 1.30 -9.21
CA ARG A 55 24.47 0.44 -8.10
C ARG A 55 23.51 -0.62 -8.63
N GLY A 56 23.67 -1.86 -8.16
CA GLY A 56 22.81 -2.99 -8.52
C GLY A 56 21.33 -2.81 -8.15
N GLU A 57 20.60 -3.91 -7.96
CA GLU A 57 19.20 -3.83 -7.52
C GLU A 57 19.08 -3.02 -6.22
N VAL A 58 18.16 -2.05 -6.21
CA VAL A 58 17.95 -1.17 -5.05
C VAL A 58 16.75 -1.64 -4.24
N SER A 59 16.91 -1.67 -2.92
CA SER A 59 15.79 -1.86 -2.00
C SER A 59 14.93 -0.60 -1.97
N LEU A 60 13.71 -0.72 -2.52
CA LEU A 60 12.75 0.38 -2.67
C LEU A 60 11.42 -0.02 -2.06
N PRO A 61 10.69 0.90 -1.39
CA PRO A 61 9.33 0.64 -0.95
C PRO A 61 8.42 0.24 -2.13
N LYS A 62 7.51 -0.72 -1.91
CA LYS A 62 6.58 -1.24 -2.93
C LYS A 62 5.84 -0.13 -3.70
N LYS A 63 5.38 0.91 -2.99
CA LYS A 63 4.73 2.09 -3.62
C LYS A 63 5.65 2.83 -4.60
N LYS A 64 6.94 2.97 -4.29
CA LYS A 64 7.92 3.61 -5.20
C LYS A 64 8.21 2.70 -6.40
N ARG A 65 8.30 1.38 -6.19
CA ARG A 65 8.41 0.40 -7.30
C ARG A 65 7.22 0.49 -8.25
N MET A 66 5.99 0.58 -7.73
CA MET A 66 4.78 0.76 -8.54
C MET A 66 4.82 2.07 -9.34
N ILE A 67 5.24 3.19 -8.72
CA ILE A 67 5.37 4.47 -9.42
C ILE A 67 6.38 4.36 -10.58
N ILE A 68 7.57 3.80 -10.33
CA ILE A 68 8.59 3.60 -11.38
C ILE A 68 8.02 2.75 -12.53
N PHE A 69 7.32 1.67 -12.20
CA PHE A 69 6.70 0.78 -13.19
C PHE A 69 5.61 1.49 -14.02
N GLN A 70 4.76 2.31 -13.40
CA GLN A 70 3.74 3.08 -14.12
C GLN A 70 4.36 4.18 -14.99
N THR A 71 5.43 4.84 -14.53
CA THR A 71 6.19 5.80 -15.32
C THR A 71 6.82 5.13 -16.55
N LEU A 72 7.36 3.92 -16.40
CA LEU A 72 7.84 3.11 -17.52
C LEU A 72 6.73 2.87 -18.56
N MET A 73 5.58 2.34 -18.12
CA MET A 73 4.45 2.02 -19.01
C MET A 73 3.98 3.26 -19.79
N THR A 74 4.04 4.44 -19.16
CA THR A 74 3.66 5.73 -19.75
C THR A 74 4.72 6.27 -20.72
N ALA A 75 6.00 6.12 -20.39
CA ALA A 75 7.12 6.62 -21.19
C ALA A 75 7.36 5.81 -22.48
N TYR A 76 6.98 4.52 -22.49
CA TYR A 76 7.19 3.61 -23.61
C TYR A 76 5.87 3.05 -24.17
N PRO A 77 4.95 3.91 -24.65
CA PRO A 77 3.64 3.46 -25.13
C PRO A 77 3.74 2.53 -26.36
N HIS A 78 4.78 2.69 -27.18
CA HIS A 78 5.03 1.82 -28.33
C HIS A 78 5.32 0.35 -27.94
N VAL A 79 5.75 0.11 -26.69
CA VAL A 79 5.93 -1.24 -26.13
C VAL A 79 4.67 -1.68 -25.40
N PHE A 80 4.11 -0.82 -24.53
CA PHE A 80 3.20 -1.26 -23.49
C PHE A 80 1.73 -0.88 -23.67
N LYS A 81 1.39 0.07 -24.56
CA LYS A 81 0.03 0.63 -24.66
C LYS A 81 -1.05 -0.43 -24.90
N ASN A 82 -0.72 -1.47 -25.66
CA ASN A 82 -1.65 -2.53 -26.04
C ASN A 82 -1.66 -3.72 -25.06
N TYR A 83 -0.82 -3.69 -24.02
CA TYR A 83 -0.64 -4.82 -23.10
C TYR A 83 -0.99 -4.42 -21.67
N GLN A 84 -1.87 -5.21 -21.06
CA GLN A 84 -2.26 -5.04 -19.66
C GLN A 84 -1.26 -5.76 -18.76
N LEU A 85 -0.07 -5.18 -18.63
CA LEU A 85 1.02 -5.74 -17.84
C LEU A 85 0.84 -5.42 -16.35
N ALA A 86 0.48 -6.45 -15.58
CA ALA A 86 0.18 -6.38 -14.16
C ALA A 86 1.40 -6.70 -13.31
N PHE A 87 1.85 -5.75 -12.49
CA PHE A 87 3.05 -5.88 -11.65
C PHE A 87 2.73 -6.12 -10.18
N ASP A 88 3.44 -7.06 -9.54
CA ASP A 88 3.26 -7.44 -8.12
C ASP A 88 3.89 -6.45 -7.11
N GLN A 89 4.59 -5.41 -7.60
CA GLN A 89 5.35 -4.41 -6.84
C GLN A 89 6.67 -4.91 -6.26
N GLU A 90 7.09 -6.11 -6.63
CA GLU A 90 8.34 -6.73 -6.25
C GLU A 90 9.14 -7.04 -7.50
N LYS A 91 9.01 -8.25 -8.07
CA LYS A 91 9.83 -8.74 -9.17
C LYS A 91 9.02 -9.33 -10.32
N ASN A 92 7.71 -9.56 -10.16
CA ASN A 92 6.95 -10.31 -11.15
C ASN A 92 5.90 -9.43 -11.83
N ALA A 93 5.87 -9.47 -13.15
CA ALA A 93 4.81 -8.89 -13.96
C ALA A 93 4.19 -9.95 -14.88
N TYR A 94 2.89 -9.80 -15.15
CA TYR A 94 2.11 -10.76 -15.92
C TYR A 94 1.19 -10.08 -16.91
N CYS A 95 1.05 -10.62 -18.11
CA CYS A 95 0.04 -10.19 -19.07
C CYS A 95 -0.51 -11.36 -19.87
N VAL A 96 -1.58 -11.09 -20.61
CA VAL A 96 -2.06 -11.97 -21.66
C VAL A 96 -1.23 -11.71 -22.92
N ASP A 97 -0.80 -12.80 -23.56
CA ASP A 97 0.02 -12.84 -24.76
C ASP A 97 1.44 -12.26 -24.58
N THR A 98 2.35 -12.69 -25.45
CA THR A 98 3.75 -12.24 -25.40
C THR A 98 3.88 -10.84 -25.99
N ILE A 99 4.57 -9.94 -25.28
CA ILE A 99 5.01 -8.63 -25.79
C ILE A 99 6.22 -8.83 -26.74
N PRO A 100 6.08 -8.61 -28.07
CA PRO A 100 7.10 -8.95 -29.06
C PRO A 100 8.45 -8.27 -28.81
N GLN A 101 8.44 -7.02 -28.34
CA GLN A 101 9.62 -6.23 -28.03
C GLN A 101 10.44 -6.84 -26.88
N LEU A 102 9.80 -7.64 -26.02
CA LEU A 102 10.41 -8.31 -24.87
C LEU A 102 10.73 -9.79 -25.13
N SER A 103 10.53 -10.30 -26.36
CA SER A 103 10.75 -11.70 -26.71
C SER A 103 12.23 -12.09 -26.86
N ARG A 104 13.14 -11.12 -26.96
CA ARG A 104 14.58 -11.39 -27.15
C ARG A 104 15.19 -12.05 -25.91
N ALA A 105 16.12 -12.97 -26.15
CA ALA A 105 16.90 -13.59 -25.09
C ALA A 105 17.61 -12.51 -24.25
N GLY A 106 17.40 -12.56 -22.93
CA GLY A 106 17.97 -11.58 -21.99
C GLY A 106 17.11 -10.34 -21.71
N GLY A 107 15.97 -10.17 -22.39
CA GLY A 107 15.00 -9.10 -22.16
C GLY A 107 15.45 -7.71 -22.63
N GLN A 108 14.77 -6.66 -22.15
CA GLN A 108 15.05 -5.26 -22.51
C GLN A 108 15.22 -4.40 -21.24
N THR A 109 16.14 -3.44 -21.30
CA THR A 109 16.37 -2.45 -20.24
C THR A 109 15.89 -1.08 -20.70
N PHE A 110 15.15 -0.39 -19.84
CA PHE A 110 14.57 0.91 -20.10
C PHE A 110 15.06 1.95 -19.08
N PRO A 111 15.63 3.09 -19.51
CA PRO A 111 15.82 4.23 -18.62
C PRO A 111 14.47 4.87 -18.28
N VAL A 112 14.24 5.18 -17.01
CA VAL A 112 12.99 5.74 -16.50
C VAL A 112 13.29 6.90 -15.57
N ASP A 113 12.86 8.08 -15.99
CA ASP A 113 13.02 9.31 -15.23
C ASP A 113 11.78 9.55 -14.35
N VAL A 114 11.96 9.39 -13.04
CA VAL A 114 10.86 9.52 -12.08
C VAL A 114 10.95 10.85 -11.33
N PRO A 115 9.96 11.75 -11.49
CA PRO A 115 9.91 12.99 -10.72
C PRO A 115 9.69 12.69 -9.23
N GLU A 116 10.38 13.44 -8.37
CA GLU A 116 10.22 13.41 -6.92
C GLU A 116 9.43 14.61 -6.42
N GLU A 117 8.84 14.49 -5.22
CA GLU A 117 8.14 15.61 -4.55
C GLU A 117 9.02 16.86 -4.39
N SER A 118 10.34 16.68 -4.34
CA SER A 118 11.31 17.76 -4.20
C SER A 118 11.52 18.59 -5.48
N GLY A 119 10.90 18.20 -6.60
CA GLY A 119 11.12 18.78 -7.93
C GLY A 119 12.33 18.19 -8.67
N ARG A 120 13.12 17.32 -8.00
CA ARG A 120 14.21 16.59 -8.66
C ARG A 120 13.68 15.41 -9.45
N THR A 121 14.40 15.03 -10.49
CA THR A 121 14.16 13.79 -11.22
C THR A 121 15.22 12.77 -10.84
N THR A 122 14.79 11.55 -10.54
CA THR A 122 15.70 10.43 -10.29
C THR A 122 15.57 9.43 -11.42
N GLN A 123 16.69 9.13 -12.08
CA GLN A 123 16.75 8.14 -13.13
C GLN A 123 16.91 6.72 -12.55
N PHE A 124 16.12 5.80 -13.07
CA PHE A 124 16.20 4.36 -12.81
C PHE A 124 16.43 3.60 -14.11
N GLN A 125 16.95 2.39 -14.02
CA GLN A 125 16.96 1.41 -15.11
C GLN A 125 16.04 0.26 -14.74
N VAL A 126 15.05 -0.02 -15.59
CA VAL A 126 14.11 -1.14 -15.41
C VAL A 126 14.40 -2.18 -16.47
N LYS A 127 14.84 -3.37 -16.06
CA LYS A 127 15.04 -4.51 -16.93
C LYS A 127 13.83 -5.43 -16.85
N ILE A 128 13.27 -5.82 -18.00
CA ILE A 128 12.14 -6.74 -18.09
C ILE A 128 12.52 -7.93 -18.97
N ILE A 129 12.35 -9.14 -18.45
CA ILE A 129 12.76 -10.40 -19.12
C ILE A 129 11.58 -11.37 -19.10
N LYS A 130 11.23 -11.97 -20.25
CA LYS A 130 10.27 -13.09 -20.28
C LYS A 130 10.89 -14.31 -19.60
N VAL A 131 10.19 -14.88 -18.61
CA VAL A 131 10.68 -16.01 -17.80
C VAL A 131 9.90 -17.28 -18.05
N ASN A 132 8.58 -17.18 -18.11
CA ASN A 132 7.71 -18.34 -18.25
C ASN A 132 6.44 -17.99 -19.03
N GLN A 133 5.76 -19.02 -19.54
CA GLN A 133 4.47 -18.92 -20.20
C GLN A 133 3.64 -20.16 -19.86
N ALA A 134 2.37 -19.96 -19.55
CA ALA A 134 1.43 -21.04 -19.28
C ALA A 134 0.08 -20.75 -19.92
N ASN A 135 -0.60 -21.78 -20.44
CA ASN A 135 -1.89 -21.62 -21.10
C ASN A 135 -3.05 -21.79 -20.10
N LEU A 136 -3.99 -20.85 -20.10
CA LEU A 136 -5.13 -20.85 -19.19
C LEU A 136 -5.98 -22.13 -19.27
N LYS A 137 -5.98 -22.82 -20.41
CA LYS A 137 -6.68 -24.08 -20.61
C LYS A 137 -6.26 -25.16 -19.62
N GLU A 138 -4.99 -25.17 -19.19
CA GLU A 138 -4.48 -26.12 -18.19
C GLU A 138 -5.18 -25.95 -16.83
N LEU A 139 -5.37 -24.70 -16.39
CA LEU A 139 -6.11 -24.41 -15.17
C LEU A 139 -7.58 -24.83 -15.29
N VAL A 140 -8.22 -24.52 -16.42
CA VAL A 140 -9.64 -24.89 -16.62
C VAL A 140 -9.83 -26.41 -16.66
N LYS A 141 -8.88 -27.14 -17.28
CA LYS A 141 -8.87 -28.60 -17.27
C LYS A 141 -8.76 -29.13 -15.84
N ALA A 142 -7.79 -28.65 -15.07
CA ALA A 142 -7.59 -29.07 -13.68
C ALA A 142 -8.80 -28.77 -12.78
N LEU A 143 -9.44 -27.60 -12.95
CA LEU A 143 -10.67 -27.24 -12.23
C LEU A 143 -11.82 -28.20 -12.50
N LYS A 144 -11.99 -28.64 -13.76
CA LYS A 144 -13.04 -29.57 -14.17
C LYS A 144 -12.80 -30.98 -13.69
N GLU A 145 -11.55 -31.44 -13.78
CA GLU A 145 -11.17 -32.80 -13.38
C GLU A 145 -11.23 -32.97 -11.86
N ALA A 146 -11.03 -31.88 -11.10
CA ALA A 146 -11.06 -31.86 -9.63
C ALA A 146 -10.20 -32.97 -8.99
N LYS A 147 -9.17 -33.43 -9.71
CA LYS A 147 -8.26 -34.52 -9.39
C LYS A 147 -6.84 -34.03 -9.68
N GLY A 148 -5.94 -34.18 -8.72
CA GLY A 148 -4.54 -33.79 -8.85
C GLY A 148 -4.22 -32.39 -8.32
N GLU A 149 -3.00 -31.95 -8.56
CA GLU A 149 -2.50 -30.66 -8.09
C GLU A 149 -3.03 -29.51 -8.96
N MET A 150 -3.48 -28.45 -8.30
CA MET A 150 -3.92 -27.24 -8.98
C MET A 150 -2.70 -26.53 -9.60
N PRO A 151 -2.78 -26.04 -10.87
CA PRO A 151 -1.74 -25.22 -11.49
C PRO A 151 -1.51 -23.90 -10.73
N SER A 152 -0.71 -23.96 -9.67
CA SER A 152 -0.50 -22.89 -8.70
C SER A 152 0.15 -21.66 -9.34
N THR A 153 1.03 -21.88 -10.32
CA THR A 153 1.65 -20.82 -11.12
C THR A 153 0.61 -20.01 -11.91
N ILE A 154 -0.29 -20.67 -12.64
CA ILE A 154 -1.36 -19.99 -13.41
C ILE A 154 -2.26 -19.22 -12.45
N PHE A 155 -2.61 -19.82 -11.31
CA PHE A 155 -3.44 -19.15 -10.33
C PHE A 155 -2.76 -17.93 -9.70
N GLN A 156 -1.46 -18.01 -9.40
CA GLN A 156 -0.67 -16.88 -8.92
C GLN A 156 -0.62 -15.73 -9.93
N MET A 157 -0.44 -16.04 -11.22
CA MET A 157 -0.50 -15.05 -12.31
C MET A 157 -1.84 -14.32 -12.29
N LEU A 158 -2.95 -15.07 -12.29
CA LEU A 158 -4.31 -14.52 -12.27
C LEU A 158 -4.57 -13.67 -11.03
N GLU A 159 -4.11 -14.08 -9.85
CA GLU A 159 -4.31 -13.29 -8.64
C GLU A 159 -3.52 -11.96 -8.67
N VAL A 160 -2.32 -11.94 -9.24
CA VAL A 160 -1.56 -10.68 -9.38
C VAL A 160 -2.25 -9.77 -10.39
N MET A 161 -2.66 -10.32 -11.53
CA MET A 161 -3.43 -9.63 -12.56
C MET A 161 -4.70 -9.00 -12.00
N PHE A 162 -5.52 -9.77 -11.30
CA PHE A 162 -6.76 -9.28 -10.68
C PHE A 162 -6.52 -8.17 -9.65
N ARG A 163 -5.44 -8.28 -8.85
CA ARG A 163 -5.12 -7.31 -7.80
C ARG A 163 -4.42 -6.06 -8.34
N TYR A 164 -4.00 -6.03 -9.60
CA TYR A 164 -3.20 -4.93 -10.13
C TYR A 164 -3.95 -3.60 -10.08
N THR A 165 -5.13 -3.52 -10.68
CA THR A 165 -5.92 -2.28 -10.72
C THR A 165 -6.33 -1.78 -9.32
N PRO A 166 -6.84 -2.62 -8.40
CA PRO A 166 -7.06 -2.18 -7.02
C PRO A 166 -5.78 -1.69 -6.33
N SER A 167 -4.62 -2.29 -6.64
CA SER A 167 -3.33 -1.88 -6.06
C SER A 167 -2.80 -0.55 -6.59
N THR A 168 -3.22 -0.13 -7.78
CA THR A 168 -2.86 1.18 -8.34
C THR A 168 -3.83 2.28 -7.89
N ARG A 169 -5.09 1.93 -7.63
CA ARG A 169 -6.15 2.86 -7.19
C ARG A 169 -6.17 3.09 -5.68
N PHE A 170 -5.93 2.05 -4.89
CA PHE A 170 -6.18 2.07 -3.44
C PHE A 170 -4.94 1.75 -2.60
N GLN A 171 -4.98 2.13 -1.33
CA GLN A 171 -3.93 1.74 -0.39
C GLN A 171 -4.07 0.25 -0.07
N LYS A 172 -3.13 -0.54 -0.57
CA LYS A 172 -3.06 -1.98 -0.28
C LYS A 172 -2.55 -2.23 1.15
N VAL A 173 -3.21 -3.14 1.87
CA VAL A 173 -2.80 -3.61 3.20
C VAL A 173 -2.81 -5.14 3.21
N GLY A 174 -1.64 -5.74 3.46
CA GLY A 174 -1.47 -7.18 3.29
C GLY A 174 -1.58 -7.58 1.81
N ARG A 175 -2.09 -8.79 1.55
CA ARG A 175 -2.14 -9.35 0.19
C ARG A 175 -3.38 -8.93 -0.60
N CYS A 176 -4.55 -8.87 0.06
CA CYS A 176 -5.85 -8.80 -0.61
C CYS A 176 -6.78 -7.72 -0.08
N ASN A 177 -6.34 -6.84 0.84
CA ASN A 177 -7.19 -5.74 1.32
C ASN A 177 -6.81 -4.42 0.67
N PHE A 178 -7.82 -3.67 0.23
CA PHE A 178 -7.69 -2.44 -0.53
C PHE A 178 -8.54 -1.35 0.12
N PHE A 179 -7.91 -0.24 0.50
CA PHE A 179 -8.54 0.84 1.24
C PHE A 179 -8.53 2.14 0.42
N PRO A 180 -9.69 2.59 -0.10
CA PRO A 180 -9.82 3.90 -0.71
C PRO A 180 -9.47 4.98 0.31
N GLN A 181 -8.69 5.96 -0.11
CA GLN A 181 -8.28 7.05 0.77
C GLN A 181 -9.18 8.30 0.61
N HIS A 182 -10.10 8.30 -0.35
CA HIS A 182 -10.98 9.44 -0.67
C HIS A 182 -12.47 9.13 -0.45
N GLY A 183 -12.78 8.06 0.29
CA GLY A 183 -14.14 7.74 0.72
C GLY A 183 -15.02 7.05 -0.33
N GLU A 184 -14.43 6.47 -1.39
CA GLU A 184 -15.16 5.81 -2.48
C GLU A 184 -16.09 4.67 -2.01
N PHE A 185 -15.78 4.03 -0.88
CA PHE A 185 -16.63 2.99 -0.26
C PHE A 185 -17.28 3.44 1.06
N GLY A 186 -17.43 4.75 1.25
CA GLY A 186 -18.01 5.37 2.44
C GLY A 186 -17.01 6.27 3.19
N PRO A 187 -17.51 7.19 4.04
CA PRO A 187 -16.67 8.10 4.81
C PRO A 187 -15.82 7.33 5.81
N SER A 188 -14.64 7.87 6.13
CA SER A 188 -13.93 7.44 7.33
C SER A 188 -14.70 7.86 8.58
N TYR A 189 -14.48 7.16 9.69
CA TYR A 189 -15.11 7.47 10.97
C TYR A 189 -14.04 7.63 12.04
N ASP A 190 -14.22 8.63 12.90
CA ASP A 190 -13.31 8.89 14.00
C ASP A 190 -13.35 7.74 15.01
N ILE A 191 -12.17 7.23 15.40
CA ILE A 191 -12.05 6.23 16.47
C ILE A 191 -11.35 6.80 17.72
N GLY A 192 -10.92 8.07 17.68
CA GLY A 192 -10.22 8.78 18.74
C GLY A 192 -8.70 8.76 18.61
N GLY A 193 -8.04 9.65 19.35
CA GLY A 193 -6.57 9.68 19.46
C GLY A 193 -5.85 9.94 18.13
N GLY A 194 -6.40 10.81 17.28
CA GLY A 194 -5.81 11.13 15.98
C GLY A 194 -5.94 10.05 14.93
N LYS A 195 -6.82 9.06 15.13
CA LYS A 195 -7.00 7.91 14.25
C LYS A 195 -8.42 7.85 13.72
N GLU A 196 -8.57 7.24 12.55
CA GLU A 196 -9.84 7.02 11.89
C GLU A 196 -9.93 5.58 11.38
N GLY A 197 -11.14 5.01 11.37
CA GLY A 197 -11.44 3.76 10.68
C GLY A 197 -11.78 4.05 9.22
N VAL A 198 -11.18 3.30 8.31
CA VAL A 198 -11.42 3.40 6.87
C VAL A 198 -12.06 2.11 6.37
N VAL A 199 -13.15 2.26 5.61
CA VAL A 199 -13.83 1.17 4.93
C VAL A 199 -13.09 0.86 3.62
N GLY A 200 -12.83 -0.41 3.40
CA GLY A 200 -12.24 -0.94 2.18
C GLY A 200 -12.83 -2.31 1.86
N PHE A 201 -12.11 -3.10 1.10
CA PHE A 201 -12.56 -4.46 0.78
C PHE A 201 -11.42 -5.46 0.72
N PHE A 202 -11.75 -6.69 1.07
CA PHE A 202 -10.97 -7.88 0.76
C PHE A 202 -11.40 -8.39 -0.61
N GLY A 203 -10.43 -8.77 -1.46
CA GLY A 203 -10.71 -9.39 -2.76
C GLY A 203 -9.72 -10.49 -3.12
N SER A 204 -10.21 -11.70 -3.37
CA SER A 204 -9.38 -12.83 -3.81
C SER A 204 -10.11 -13.74 -4.79
N LEU A 205 -9.42 -14.18 -5.84
CA LEU A 205 -9.87 -15.30 -6.65
C LEU A 205 -9.70 -16.60 -5.86
N ARG A 206 -10.64 -17.54 -6.00
CA ARG A 206 -10.59 -18.88 -5.38
C ARG A 206 -11.00 -19.94 -6.40
N PRO A 207 -10.26 -21.06 -6.48
CA PRO A 207 -10.74 -22.23 -7.22
C PRO A 207 -11.88 -22.88 -6.43
N ALA A 208 -12.91 -23.38 -7.13
CA ALA A 208 -14.02 -24.08 -6.51
C ALA A 208 -14.50 -25.23 -7.40
N VAL A 209 -14.93 -26.33 -6.77
CA VAL A 209 -15.56 -27.48 -7.47
C VAL A 209 -17.00 -27.17 -7.92
N TRP A 210 -17.53 -26.01 -7.52
CA TRP A 210 -18.88 -25.57 -7.87
C TRP A 210 -19.09 -25.51 -9.39
N LYS A 211 -20.26 -26.01 -9.86
CA LYS A 211 -20.63 -26.14 -11.28
C LYS A 211 -19.53 -26.74 -12.17
N ASN A 212 -19.00 -27.90 -11.77
CA ASN A 212 -17.97 -28.65 -12.50
C ASN A 212 -16.66 -27.87 -12.70
N GLY A 213 -16.21 -27.17 -11.66
CA GLY A 213 -14.96 -26.41 -11.69
C GLY A 213 -15.18 -24.96 -12.12
N SER A 214 -15.01 -24.04 -11.18
CA SER A 214 -15.18 -22.60 -11.37
C SER A 214 -14.06 -21.82 -10.70
N ILE A 215 -13.84 -20.60 -11.20
CA ILE A 215 -13.15 -19.56 -10.45
C ILE A 215 -14.22 -18.68 -9.80
N LEU A 216 -14.12 -18.48 -8.50
CA LEU A 216 -15.00 -17.60 -7.75
C LEU A 216 -14.21 -16.40 -7.24
N LEU A 217 -14.76 -15.21 -7.40
CA LEU A 217 -14.24 -14.01 -6.77
C LEU A 217 -14.87 -13.85 -5.39
N ASN A 218 -14.07 -13.97 -4.34
CA ASN A 218 -14.49 -13.70 -2.96
C ASN A 218 -14.25 -12.22 -2.65
N ILE A 219 -15.32 -11.48 -2.37
CA ILE A 219 -15.27 -10.08 -1.92
C ILE A 219 -15.88 -9.97 -0.53
N ASP A 220 -15.22 -9.28 0.40
CA ASP A 220 -15.82 -8.91 1.69
C ASP A 220 -15.47 -7.47 2.05
N VAL A 221 -16.29 -6.83 2.89
CA VAL A 221 -15.98 -5.52 3.46
C VAL A 221 -14.81 -5.68 4.43
N ALA A 222 -13.79 -4.84 4.28
CA ALA A 222 -12.67 -4.76 5.19
C ALA A 222 -12.67 -3.42 5.92
N HIS A 223 -12.25 -3.43 7.18
CA HIS A 223 -12.05 -2.20 7.95
C HIS A 223 -10.64 -2.20 8.54
N THR A 224 -9.99 -1.05 8.55
CA THR A 224 -8.71 -0.90 9.28
C THR A 224 -8.51 0.54 9.73
N ALA A 225 -7.66 0.72 10.74
CA ALA A 225 -7.37 2.04 11.30
C ALA A 225 -6.20 2.71 10.56
N PHE A 226 -6.37 4.00 10.26
CA PHE A 226 -5.36 4.89 9.72
C PHE A 226 -5.18 6.10 10.64
N TYR A 227 -4.02 6.74 10.59
CA TYR A 227 -3.84 8.05 11.20
C TYR A 227 -4.53 9.10 10.33
N LYS A 228 -5.29 10.00 10.98
CA LYS A 228 -5.93 11.14 10.31
C LYS A 228 -4.88 12.03 9.66
N GLU A 229 -5.21 12.61 8.52
CA GLU A 229 -4.41 13.67 7.91
C GLU A 229 -4.62 15.01 8.64
N GLN A 230 -3.70 15.39 9.52
CA GLN A 230 -3.85 16.58 10.37
C GLN A 230 -2.51 17.18 10.81
N MET A 231 -2.51 18.40 11.35
CA MET A 231 -1.31 18.98 11.95
C MET A 231 -0.87 18.15 13.16
N VAL A 232 0.44 18.04 13.38
CA VAL A 232 0.97 17.30 14.53
C VAL A 232 0.48 17.92 15.85
N LEU A 233 0.32 19.24 15.92
CA LEU A 233 -0.26 19.89 17.10
C LEU A 233 -1.67 19.38 17.41
N ASP A 234 -2.53 19.26 16.41
CA ASP A 234 -3.91 18.77 16.60
C ASP A 234 -3.92 17.28 16.97
N PHE A 235 -3.04 16.49 16.36
CA PHE A 235 -2.83 15.10 16.75
C PHE A 235 -2.44 14.97 18.25
N LEU A 236 -1.60 15.87 18.77
CA LEU A 236 -1.22 15.88 20.19
C LEU A 236 -2.38 16.32 21.09
N LYS A 237 -3.23 17.25 20.65
CA LYS A 237 -4.45 17.60 21.37
C LYS A 237 -5.37 16.38 21.48
N GLU A 238 -5.59 15.65 20.39
CA GLU A 238 -6.46 14.46 20.38
C GLU A 238 -5.89 13.27 21.16
N THR A 239 -4.58 13.04 21.08
CA THR A 239 -3.95 11.82 21.64
C THR A 239 -3.53 12.00 23.09
N MET A 240 -3.13 13.21 23.47
CA MET A 240 -2.54 13.51 24.78
C MET A 240 -3.37 14.50 25.60
N ASN A 241 -4.53 14.93 25.10
CA ASN A 241 -5.39 15.97 25.69
C ASN A 241 -4.66 17.30 25.93
N PHE A 242 -3.72 17.65 25.05
CA PHE A 242 -2.99 18.91 25.15
C PHE A 242 -3.88 20.10 24.84
N ARG A 243 -3.55 21.23 25.47
CA ARG A 243 -4.14 22.55 25.23
C ARG A 243 -3.08 23.49 24.66
N GLU A 244 -3.52 24.65 24.21
CA GLU A 244 -2.64 25.65 23.61
C GLU A 244 -1.46 26.05 24.51
N ASN A 245 -1.67 26.11 25.83
CA ASN A 245 -0.64 26.46 26.79
C ASN A 245 0.46 25.39 26.92
N ASP A 246 0.17 24.12 26.63
CA ASP A 246 1.17 23.04 26.67
C ASP A 246 2.25 23.21 25.60
N PHE A 247 2.00 24.01 24.57
CA PHE A 247 2.93 24.28 23.49
C PHE A 247 3.84 25.49 23.75
N LYS A 248 3.66 26.21 24.87
CA LYS A 248 4.45 27.42 25.18
C LYS A 248 5.84 27.15 25.76
N GLN A 249 6.15 25.89 26.07
CA GLN A 249 7.42 25.46 26.65
C GLN A 249 7.86 24.11 26.07
N ALA A 250 9.14 23.78 26.28
CA ALA A 250 9.64 22.46 25.94
C ALA A 250 9.01 21.39 26.85
N PHE A 251 8.79 20.20 26.30
CA PHE A 251 8.26 19.06 27.04
C PHE A 251 9.29 18.54 28.04
N ASP A 252 8.83 18.16 29.24
CA ASP A 252 9.66 17.41 30.17
C ASP A 252 10.09 16.05 29.58
N PRO A 253 11.19 15.44 30.05
CA PRO A 253 11.71 14.19 29.48
C PRO A 253 10.68 13.04 29.46
N GLY A 254 9.83 12.94 30.48
CA GLY A 254 8.81 11.90 30.58
C GLY A 254 7.70 12.07 29.54
N LYS A 255 7.19 13.29 29.41
CA LYS A 255 6.19 13.68 28.40
C LYS A 255 6.75 13.55 26.99
N ARG A 256 7.99 14.01 26.74
CA ARG A 256 8.68 13.84 25.45
C ARG A 256 8.74 12.36 25.04
N LYS A 257 9.10 11.46 25.96
CA LYS A 257 9.15 10.00 25.70
C LYS A 257 7.76 9.40 25.43
N ARG A 258 6.69 9.92 26.04
CA ARG A 258 5.30 9.51 25.74
C ARG A 258 4.87 9.98 24.34
N ILE A 259 5.12 11.24 24.00
CA ILE A 259 4.81 11.80 22.68
C ILE A 259 5.58 11.07 21.57
N LEU A 260 6.89 10.83 21.79
CA LEU A 260 7.70 10.11 20.82
C LEU A 260 7.15 8.71 20.55
N ARG A 261 6.65 8.01 21.57
CA ARG A 261 6.00 6.70 21.37
C ARG A 261 4.83 6.79 20.41
N GLU A 262 4.10 7.90 20.39
CA GLU A 262 2.99 8.13 19.45
C GLU A 262 3.45 8.56 18.05
N LEU A 263 4.43 9.45 17.95
CA LEU A 263 4.85 10.03 16.66
C LEU A 263 5.93 9.25 15.90
N ARG A 264 6.73 8.42 16.58
CA ARG A 264 7.89 7.76 15.95
C ARG A 264 7.45 6.93 14.75
N ASN A 265 8.23 7.05 13.68
CA ASN A 265 8.01 6.41 12.38
C ASN A 265 6.84 6.95 11.54
N LEU A 266 6.02 7.87 12.05
CA LEU A 266 5.03 8.54 11.21
C LEU A 266 5.74 9.41 10.18
N LYS A 267 5.16 9.47 8.99
CA LYS A 267 5.55 10.36 7.92
C LYS A 267 4.75 11.66 8.05
N ILE A 268 5.44 12.77 7.91
CA ILE A 268 4.88 14.10 7.91
C ILE A 268 5.27 14.83 6.63
N LYS A 269 4.40 15.72 6.18
CA LYS A 269 4.70 16.74 5.18
C LYS A 269 4.99 18.05 5.90
N VAL A 270 6.02 18.76 5.47
CA VAL A 270 6.31 20.11 5.98
C VAL A 270 5.45 21.16 5.28
N THR A 271 5.05 22.19 6.02
CA THR A 271 4.12 23.24 5.53
C THR A 271 4.73 24.64 5.43
N HIS A 272 5.97 24.83 5.88
CA HIS A 272 6.66 26.14 5.86
C HIS A 272 7.24 26.53 4.50
N SER A 273 7.21 25.63 3.50
CA SER A 273 7.84 25.83 2.20
C SER A 273 6.85 25.47 1.08
N PRO A 274 6.88 26.19 -0.06
CA PRO A 274 6.06 25.84 -1.22
C PRO A 274 6.47 24.51 -1.83
N VAL A 275 7.72 24.06 -1.62
CA VAL A 275 8.17 22.74 -2.08
C VAL A 275 7.74 21.70 -1.06
N PRO A 276 6.78 20.82 -1.40
CA PRO A 276 6.30 19.80 -0.49
C PRO A 276 7.42 18.79 -0.21
N ARG A 277 7.76 18.58 1.06
CA ARG A 277 8.71 17.54 1.46
C ARG A 277 8.11 16.65 2.52
N THR A 278 8.17 15.35 2.28
CA THR A 278 7.76 14.33 3.23
C THR A 278 8.98 13.78 3.98
N TYR A 279 8.89 13.72 5.31
CA TYR A 279 9.91 13.11 6.15
C TYR A 279 9.32 12.09 7.11
N LYS A 280 10.12 11.10 7.50
CA LYS A 280 9.80 10.15 8.57
C LYS A 280 10.35 10.68 9.89
N ILE A 281 9.53 10.72 10.93
CA ILE A 281 9.92 11.14 12.28
C ILE A 281 10.81 10.05 12.91
N SER A 282 11.99 10.45 13.36
CA SER A 282 12.94 9.58 14.05
C SER A 282 13.00 9.85 15.55
N ASP A 283 12.93 11.13 15.94
CA ASP A 283 13.01 11.58 17.34
C ASP A 283 12.33 12.94 17.56
N ILE A 284 12.36 13.43 18.80
CA ILE A 284 11.98 14.78 19.21
C ILE A 284 13.22 15.43 19.84
N GLY A 285 13.59 16.63 19.37
CA GLY A 285 14.71 17.41 19.89
C GLY A 285 14.55 17.70 21.39
N GLU A 286 15.65 17.92 22.08
CA GLU A 286 15.65 18.05 23.54
C GLU A 286 15.25 19.47 23.99
N ALA A 287 15.65 20.46 23.20
CA ALA A 287 15.38 21.87 23.47
C ALA A 287 14.25 22.40 22.58
N GLY A 288 13.72 23.58 22.97
CA GLY A 288 12.83 24.38 22.13
C GLY A 288 13.52 24.84 20.85
N ALA A 289 12.76 25.19 19.81
CA ALA A 289 13.32 25.70 18.54
C ALA A 289 14.21 26.95 18.71
N ASP A 290 13.99 27.74 19.77
CA ASP A 290 14.77 28.88 20.20
C ASP A 290 16.20 28.53 20.60
N ARG A 291 16.41 27.32 21.16
CA ARG A 291 17.69 26.84 21.68
C ARG A 291 18.24 25.61 20.94
N GLN A 292 17.40 24.91 20.18
CA GLN A 292 17.79 23.75 19.39
C GLN A 292 18.68 24.22 18.24
N THR A 293 19.92 23.76 18.22
CA THR A 293 20.90 24.11 17.18
C THR A 293 21.14 22.95 16.23
N PHE A 294 21.67 23.28 15.06
CA PHE A 294 22.20 22.35 14.07
C PHE A 294 23.37 23.01 13.33
N PRO A 295 24.33 22.21 12.81
CA PRO A 295 25.41 22.75 11.99
C PRO A 295 24.86 23.22 10.65
N ILE A 296 25.18 24.44 10.27
CA ILE A 296 24.95 25.00 8.93
C ILE A 296 26.30 25.31 8.29
N THR A 297 26.53 24.73 7.12
CA THR A 297 27.71 25.02 6.31
C THR A 297 27.33 26.07 5.28
N ASP A 298 28.06 27.17 5.29
CA ASP A 298 27.92 28.22 4.28
C ASP A 298 28.52 27.70 2.96
N GLU A 299 27.73 27.69 1.89
CA GLU A 299 28.15 27.14 0.59
C GLU A 299 29.25 27.98 -0.08
N ALA A 300 29.35 29.29 0.23
CA ALA A 300 30.32 30.19 -0.38
C ALA A 300 31.69 30.13 0.32
N THR A 301 31.69 29.99 1.65
CA THR A 301 32.92 30.03 2.46
C THR A 301 33.38 28.65 2.94
N GLY A 302 32.52 27.63 2.82
CA GLY A 302 32.76 26.29 3.37
C GLY A 302 32.79 26.22 4.90
N LYS A 303 32.58 27.36 5.59
CA LYS A 303 32.65 27.43 7.06
C LYS A 303 31.38 26.86 7.66
N THR A 304 31.52 25.97 8.63
CA THR A 304 30.40 25.43 9.41
C THR A 304 30.21 26.25 10.67
N SER A 305 29.00 26.74 10.87
CA SER A 305 28.58 27.47 12.07
C SER A 305 27.38 26.78 12.73
N SER A 306 27.09 27.11 13.99
CA SER A 306 25.92 26.62 14.70
C SER A 306 24.80 27.64 14.59
N CYS A 307 23.62 27.22 14.12
CA CYS A 307 22.44 28.08 14.01
C CYS A 307 21.27 27.46 14.77
N THR A 308 20.48 28.28 15.47
CA THR A 308 19.24 27.80 16.09
C THR A 308 18.17 27.61 15.03
N VAL A 309 17.25 26.66 15.27
CA VAL A 309 16.13 26.41 14.34
C VAL A 309 15.29 27.68 14.16
N GLN A 310 15.01 28.42 15.23
CA GLN A 310 14.29 29.68 15.15
C GLN A 310 14.99 30.71 14.24
N ASN A 311 16.30 30.92 14.43
CA ASN A 311 17.04 31.91 13.63
C ASN A 311 17.09 31.50 12.15
N TYR A 312 17.28 30.21 11.88
CA TYR A 312 17.23 29.70 10.52
C TYR A 312 15.88 29.95 9.85
N PHE A 313 14.77 29.66 10.54
CA PHE A 313 13.43 29.90 9.99
C PHE A 313 13.15 31.39 9.76
N LYS A 314 13.65 32.26 10.64
CA LYS A 314 13.55 33.71 10.48
C LYS A 314 14.37 34.21 9.29
N GLN A 315 15.62 33.79 9.15
CA GLN A 315 16.51 34.27 8.09
C GLN A 315 16.16 33.67 6.72
N ARG A 316 15.90 32.36 6.66
CA ARG A 316 15.73 31.62 5.40
C ARG A 316 14.33 31.71 4.82
N TYR A 317 13.30 31.81 5.67
CA TYR A 317 11.89 31.79 5.26
C TYR A 317 11.12 33.04 5.71
N ASN A 318 11.74 33.98 6.43
CA ASN A 318 11.07 35.13 7.04
C ASN A 318 9.89 34.75 7.96
N ILE A 319 10.00 33.63 8.67
CA ILE A 319 8.94 33.12 9.55
C ILE A 319 9.29 33.43 11.01
N ASN A 320 8.36 34.06 11.73
CA ASN A 320 8.38 34.12 13.19
C ASN A 320 7.60 32.92 13.75
N LEU A 321 8.27 32.08 14.55
CA LEU A 321 7.64 30.91 15.17
C LEU A 321 6.58 31.34 16.18
N LYS A 322 5.40 30.68 16.18
CA LYS A 322 4.37 30.91 17.20
C LYS A 322 4.75 30.25 18.53
N TYR A 323 5.47 29.12 18.47
CA TYR A 323 5.91 28.37 19.65
C TYR A 323 7.43 28.19 19.66
N PRO A 324 8.22 29.27 19.82
CA PRO A 324 9.68 29.20 19.74
C PRO A 324 10.30 28.29 20.80
N LYS A 325 9.69 28.17 21.99
CA LYS A 325 10.19 27.33 23.08
C LYS A 325 9.76 25.85 22.95
N LEU A 326 8.92 25.51 21.99
CA LEU A 326 8.45 24.13 21.77
C LEU A 326 9.52 23.30 21.06
N ASN A 327 9.62 22.02 21.41
CA ASN A 327 10.56 21.10 20.78
C ASN A 327 10.36 20.99 19.26
N CYS A 328 11.44 20.68 18.55
CA CYS A 328 11.38 20.32 17.13
C CYS A 328 11.25 18.80 16.94
N LEU A 329 10.65 18.37 15.83
CA LEU A 329 10.75 16.97 15.40
C LEU A 329 12.10 16.76 14.71
N LYS A 330 12.81 15.70 15.11
CA LYS A 330 13.97 15.19 14.37
C LYS A 330 13.47 14.23 13.30
N VAL A 331 13.86 14.47 12.06
CA VAL A 331 13.30 13.75 10.91
C VAL A 331 14.39 13.26 9.94
N GLY A 332 14.04 12.29 9.10
CA GLY A 332 14.97 11.74 8.11
C GLY A 332 16.10 10.91 8.74
N PRO A 333 17.21 10.70 7.99
CA PRO A 333 18.36 9.94 8.49
C PRO A 333 18.97 10.60 9.72
N VAL A 334 19.24 9.81 10.77
CA VAL A 334 19.73 10.31 12.07
C VAL A 334 21.00 11.15 11.91
N ALA A 335 21.89 10.76 10.99
CA ALA A 335 23.15 11.44 10.71
C ALA A 335 22.99 12.88 10.16
N ARG A 336 21.84 13.23 9.57
CA ARG A 336 21.63 14.54 8.93
C ARG A 336 21.13 15.63 9.88
N ASN A 337 20.78 15.30 11.13
CA ASN A 337 20.33 16.27 12.14
C ASN A 337 19.28 17.28 11.64
N ILE A 338 18.24 16.80 10.94
CA ILE A 338 17.18 17.65 10.40
C ILE A 338 16.14 17.89 11.49
N TYR A 339 15.95 19.15 11.89
CA TYR A 339 14.96 19.57 12.88
C TYR A 339 13.90 20.45 12.24
N ILE A 340 12.63 20.11 12.47
CA ILE A 340 11.48 20.88 11.97
C ILE A 340 10.60 21.28 13.16
N PRO A 341 10.24 22.57 13.33
CA PRO A 341 9.28 22.97 14.35
C PRO A 341 7.94 22.23 14.19
N ILE A 342 7.37 21.77 15.31
CA ILE A 342 6.15 20.94 15.30
C ILE A 342 4.97 21.66 14.62
N GLU A 343 4.90 23.00 14.73
CA GLU A 343 3.85 23.82 14.11
C GLU A 343 3.83 23.79 12.58
N PHE A 344 4.90 23.30 11.93
CA PHE A 344 4.98 23.15 10.47
C PHE A 344 4.95 21.70 10.00
N CYS A 345 4.49 20.79 10.86
CA CYS A 345 4.46 19.36 10.58
C CYS A 345 3.01 18.87 10.44
N LYS A 346 2.67 18.30 9.28
CA LYS A 346 1.36 17.69 9.00
C LYS A 346 1.50 16.19 8.78
N ILE A 347 0.80 15.36 9.55
CA ILE A 347 0.72 13.91 9.31
C ILE A 347 0.05 13.67 7.96
N ILE A 348 0.67 12.87 7.10
CA ILE A 348 0.12 12.55 5.78
C ILE A 348 -0.90 11.40 5.87
N ARG A 349 -1.89 11.42 4.97
CA ARG A 349 -2.91 10.38 4.80
C ARG A 349 -2.31 9.02 4.37
N GLY A 350 -3.07 7.94 4.57
CA GLY A 350 -2.71 6.60 4.09
C GLY A 350 -1.71 5.86 4.98
N GLN A 351 -1.49 6.34 6.20
CA GLN A 351 -0.61 5.68 7.16
C GLN A 351 -1.41 4.77 8.08
N LYS A 352 -1.28 3.46 7.86
CA LYS A 352 -1.95 2.45 8.69
C LYS A 352 -1.46 2.52 10.14
N VAL A 353 -2.38 2.43 11.09
CA VAL A 353 -2.06 2.25 12.52
C VAL A 353 -1.57 0.80 12.71
N LEU A 354 -0.28 0.66 13.01
CA LEU A 354 0.33 -0.64 13.32
C LEU A 354 0.36 -0.96 14.81
N LYS A 355 0.18 0.07 15.65
CA LYS A 355 0.13 -0.09 17.10
C LYS A 355 -1.21 -0.65 17.51
N LYS A 356 -1.24 -1.34 18.66
CA LYS A 356 -2.49 -1.77 19.27
C LYS A 356 -3.35 -0.55 19.60
N LEU A 357 -4.62 -0.59 19.20
CA LEU A 357 -5.61 0.39 19.63
C LEU A 357 -5.85 0.26 21.13
N ASN A 358 -6.10 1.38 21.82
CA ASN A 358 -6.52 1.31 23.22
C ASN A 358 -7.97 0.80 23.34
N ASP A 359 -8.43 0.53 24.55
CA ASP A 359 -9.75 -0.09 24.76
C ASP A 359 -10.91 0.79 24.27
N ARG A 360 -10.79 2.12 24.42
CA ARG A 360 -11.80 3.08 23.94
C ARG A 360 -11.84 3.12 22.41
N GLU A 361 -10.68 3.21 21.78
CA GLU A 361 -10.52 3.16 20.31
C GLU A 361 -11.05 1.84 19.75
N THR A 362 -10.74 0.72 20.40
CA THR A 362 -11.21 -0.62 20.03
C THR A 362 -12.73 -0.72 20.15
N ALA A 363 -13.31 -0.26 21.26
CA ALA A 363 -14.76 -0.27 21.46
C ALA A 363 -15.49 0.59 20.43
N THR A 364 -14.95 1.76 20.09
CA THR A 364 -15.51 2.61 19.01
C THR A 364 -15.37 1.93 17.66
N PHE A 365 -14.20 1.36 17.34
CA PHE A 365 -13.98 0.64 16.09
C PHE A 365 -14.96 -0.54 15.92
N ILE A 366 -15.15 -1.36 16.96
CA ILE A 366 -16.09 -2.50 16.92
C ILE A 366 -17.52 -1.99 16.70
N ARG A 367 -17.97 -0.99 17.46
CA ARG A 367 -19.31 -0.42 17.32
C ARG A 367 -19.58 0.12 15.91
N GLN A 368 -18.59 0.72 15.27
CA GLN A 368 -18.72 1.27 13.92
C GLN A 368 -18.67 0.20 12.81
N THR A 369 -18.11 -0.99 13.08
CA THR A 369 -17.93 -2.05 12.06
C THR A 369 -18.90 -3.22 12.20
N ALA A 370 -19.49 -3.40 13.38
CA ALA A 370 -20.48 -4.43 13.65
C ALA A 370 -21.80 -4.09 12.94
N VAL A 371 -22.10 -4.81 11.86
CA VAL A 371 -23.32 -4.63 11.06
C VAL A 371 -24.04 -5.97 10.87
N PRO A 372 -25.39 -5.99 10.79
CA PRO A 372 -26.14 -7.21 10.52
C PRO A 372 -25.77 -7.85 9.16
N PRO A 373 -25.90 -9.19 9.00
CA PRO A 373 -25.53 -9.87 7.76
C PRO A 373 -26.20 -9.33 6.50
N ARG A 374 -27.47 -8.90 6.58
CA ARG A 374 -28.20 -8.30 5.45
C ARG A 374 -27.55 -7.00 4.99
N THR A 375 -27.19 -6.13 5.92
CA THR A 375 -26.49 -4.86 5.65
C THR A 375 -25.09 -5.13 5.11
N ARG A 376 -24.38 -6.11 5.67
CA ARG A 376 -23.05 -6.53 5.18
C ARG A 376 -23.12 -6.99 3.72
N LEU A 377 -24.10 -7.81 3.36
CA LEU A 377 -24.27 -8.28 1.98
C LEU A 377 -24.53 -7.13 1.00
N GLN A 378 -25.33 -6.12 1.39
CA GLN A 378 -25.56 -4.92 0.58
C GLN A 378 -24.27 -4.11 0.39
N GLN A 379 -23.45 -3.95 1.43
CA GLN A 379 -22.16 -3.29 1.33
C GLN A 379 -21.22 -4.02 0.36
N ILE A 380 -21.18 -5.35 0.42
CA ILE A 380 -20.39 -6.19 -0.52
C ILE A 380 -20.86 -5.98 -1.96
N GLN A 381 -22.17 -5.99 -2.21
CA GLN A 381 -22.74 -5.74 -3.54
C GLN A 381 -22.39 -4.34 -4.07
N ASN A 382 -22.44 -3.32 -3.21
CA ASN A 382 -22.02 -1.97 -3.58
C ASN A 382 -20.53 -1.91 -3.93
N ILE A 383 -19.66 -2.57 -3.16
CA ILE A 383 -18.23 -2.66 -3.47
C ILE A 383 -18.00 -3.29 -4.85
N VAL A 384 -18.70 -4.38 -5.19
CA VAL A 384 -18.58 -5.02 -6.50
C VAL A 384 -19.01 -4.07 -7.62
N ARG A 385 -20.14 -3.37 -7.45
CA ARG A 385 -20.65 -2.39 -8.41
C ARG A 385 -19.67 -1.24 -8.63
N GLU A 386 -19.14 -0.64 -7.56
CA GLU A 386 -18.22 0.50 -7.62
C GLU A 386 -16.83 0.13 -8.17
N ASN A 387 -16.36 -1.10 -7.94
CA ASN A 387 -15.10 -1.55 -8.52
C ASN A 387 -15.18 -1.75 -10.04
N LYS A 388 -16.39 -1.97 -10.59
CA LYS A 388 -16.66 -2.16 -12.02
C LYS A 388 -15.71 -3.20 -12.66
N PHE A 389 -15.51 -4.34 -11.99
CA PHE A 389 -14.52 -5.33 -12.41
C PHE A 389 -14.68 -5.81 -13.87
N ASN A 390 -15.90 -5.86 -14.40
CA ASN A 390 -16.17 -6.23 -15.80
C ASN A 390 -15.65 -5.22 -16.83
N THR A 391 -15.38 -3.99 -16.39
CA THR A 391 -14.81 -2.93 -17.24
C THR A 391 -13.30 -2.81 -17.10
N ASP A 392 -12.70 -3.51 -16.14
CA ASP A 392 -11.27 -3.48 -15.85
C ASP A 392 -10.46 -3.97 -17.07
N PRO A 393 -9.40 -3.25 -17.48
CA PRO A 393 -8.60 -3.62 -18.64
C PRO A 393 -7.99 -5.02 -18.55
N VAL A 394 -7.52 -5.43 -17.36
CA VAL A 394 -6.90 -6.75 -17.15
C VAL A 394 -7.97 -7.84 -17.29
N MET A 395 -9.14 -7.63 -16.71
CA MET A 395 -10.28 -8.56 -16.84
C MET A 395 -10.77 -8.68 -18.28
N LYS A 396 -10.80 -7.57 -19.04
CA LYS A 396 -11.12 -7.59 -20.48
C LYS A 396 -10.08 -8.36 -21.29
N ALA A 397 -8.79 -8.16 -21.02
CA ALA A 397 -7.72 -8.88 -21.72
C ALA A 397 -7.79 -10.41 -21.48
N LEU A 398 -8.16 -10.81 -20.25
CA LEU A 398 -8.42 -12.21 -19.90
C LEU A 398 -9.75 -12.75 -20.44
N GLU A 399 -10.63 -11.88 -20.96
CA GLU A 399 -12.01 -12.20 -21.34
C GLU A 399 -12.83 -12.83 -20.21
N PHE A 400 -12.63 -12.30 -18.99
CA PHE A 400 -13.34 -12.72 -17.79
C PHE A 400 -14.53 -11.80 -17.52
N THR A 401 -15.65 -12.36 -17.09
CA THR A 401 -16.80 -11.60 -16.58
C THR A 401 -17.24 -12.13 -15.23
N ILE A 402 -17.41 -11.23 -14.27
CA ILE A 402 -17.94 -11.50 -12.93
C ILE A 402 -19.45 -11.32 -12.95
N ALA A 403 -20.17 -12.25 -12.34
CA ALA A 403 -21.61 -12.14 -12.17
C ALA A 403 -21.99 -10.94 -11.27
N ASP A 404 -23.06 -10.23 -11.61
CA ASP A 404 -23.50 -9.02 -10.90
C ASP A 404 -24.19 -9.31 -9.55
N THR A 405 -24.71 -10.53 -9.36
CA THR A 405 -25.37 -10.99 -8.11
C THR A 405 -25.30 -12.49 -7.92
#